data_AF-A0A177B5T5-F1
#
_entry.id   AF-A0A177B5T5-F1
#
_cell.length_a   1.000
_cell.length_b   1.000
_cell.length_c   1.000
_cell.angle_alpha   90.00
_cell.angle_beta   90.00
_cell.angle_gamma   90.00
#
_symmetry.space_group_name_H-M   'P 1'
#
loop_
_entity.id
_entity.type
_entity.pdbx_description
1 polymer ?
#
loop_
_entity_poly.entity_id
_entity_poly.type
_entity_poly.pdbx_seq_one_letter_code
_entity_poly.pdbx_strand_id
1 'polypeptide(L)'
;MSLEQLIQQNLEHLIVEYSNRLTDTENNRFDEYFAAVKIQSWFRGVKWRKQLKYLNECATKIQKTWRGYMGRQKFRRLAMEKKDQEYNKMRRDAAIMIQKTWKGYYSRKYKHDYYAQKMFLNGIQKRHKIYILEKLEKSKQINLENKIDFESNQEKELKKYCIKNHHLVGTNMIDGVYSSKYHPKLQKMNDLIKYYNKMENKKSMREIKKKMKLKCITVENKYSNPTKPFDFKGPFKAPSVVFHLRHKKLEPTLRVQTDYFSIENAREQLKMKEYLQCIHDKTFNFKKIDSLEYESQLHSQFKYDDRLKYGSKHFRYYEDQ
;
A
#
# COMPACT_ATOMS: atom_id res chain seq x y z
N MET A 1 123.10 -63.07 70.03
CA MET A 1 122.57 -63.61 68.76
C MET A 1 123.63 -63.43 67.69
N SER A 2 123.99 -64.48 66.96
CA SER A 2 124.82 -64.33 65.75
C SER A 2 124.00 -63.58 64.68
N LEU A 3 124.67 -62.85 63.79
CA LEU A 3 124.04 -62.14 62.67
C LEU A 3 123.10 -63.07 61.86
N GLU A 4 123.52 -64.33 61.71
CA GLU A 4 122.75 -65.39 61.04
C GLU A 4 121.43 -65.70 61.75
N GLN A 5 121.40 -65.74 63.08
CA GLN A 5 120.16 -65.95 63.85
C GLN A 5 119.18 -64.78 63.68
N LEU A 6 119.69 -63.55 63.60
CA LEU A 6 118.86 -62.36 63.38
C LEU A 6 118.27 -62.36 61.95
N ILE A 7 119.08 -62.72 60.96
CA ILE A 7 118.63 -62.84 59.57
C ILE A 7 117.56 -63.94 59.46
N GLN A 8 117.78 -65.08 60.10
CA GLN A 8 116.83 -66.19 60.10
C GLN A 8 115.49 -65.82 60.74
N GLN A 9 115.51 -65.14 61.90
CA GLN A 9 114.29 -64.65 62.56
C GLN A 9 113.54 -63.62 61.71
N ASN A 10 114.25 -62.71 61.04
CA ASN A 10 113.62 -61.73 60.15
C ASN A 10 113.00 -62.38 58.92
N LEU A 11 113.65 -63.40 58.35
CA LEU A 11 113.11 -64.17 57.23
C LEU A 11 111.85 -64.95 57.65
N GLU A 12 111.88 -65.59 58.82
CA GLU A 12 110.71 -66.30 59.36
C GLU A 12 109.53 -65.35 59.62
N HIS A 13 109.79 -64.18 60.21
CA HIS A 13 108.77 -63.15 60.40
C HIS A 13 108.17 -62.68 59.06
N LEU A 14 109.01 -62.44 58.04
CA LEU A 14 108.56 -61.99 56.73
C LEU A 14 107.73 -63.07 56.02
N ILE A 15 108.11 -64.34 56.14
CA ILE A 15 107.34 -65.47 55.59
C ILE A 15 105.96 -65.55 56.24
N VAL A 16 105.88 -65.43 57.58
CA VAL A 16 104.61 -65.45 58.31
C VAL A 16 103.74 -64.24 57.95
N GLU A 17 104.32 -63.05 57.87
CA GLU A 17 103.60 -61.85 57.45
C GLU A 17 103.06 -61.99 56.03
N TYR A 18 103.86 -62.53 55.10
CA TYR A 18 103.44 -62.78 53.73
C TYR A 18 102.32 -63.81 53.65
N SER A 19 102.40 -64.92 54.40
CA SER A 19 101.34 -65.93 54.43
C SER A 19 100.03 -65.38 54.99
N ASN A 20 100.11 -64.55 56.04
CA ASN A 20 98.92 -63.91 56.63
C ASN A 20 98.24 -62.96 55.64
N ARG A 21 99.03 -62.17 54.90
CA ARG A 21 98.48 -61.31 53.84
C ARG A 21 97.81 -62.11 52.74
N LEU A 22 98.40 -63.24 52.32
CA LEU A 22 97.78 -64.12 51.32
C LEU A 22 96.44 -64.70 51.82
N THR A 23 96.39 -65.18 53.06
CA THR A 23 95.14 -65.69 53.64
C THR A 23 94.08 -64.60 53.78
N ASP A 24 94.46 -63.38 54.18
CA ASP A 24 93.53 -62.25 54.27
C ASP A 24 92.98 -61.86 52.88
N THR A 25 93.83 -61.85 51.85
CA THR A 25 93.37 -61.60 50.48
C THR A 25 92.41 -62.68 49.98
N GLU A 26 92.67 -63.95 50.29
CA GLU A 26 91.83 -65.05 49.83
C GLU A 26 90.50 -65.10 50.60
N ASN A 27 90.52 -64.77 51.89
CA ASN A 27 89.31 -64.61 52.72
C ASN A 27 88.41 -63.47 52.20
N ASN A 28 89.00 -62.33 51.81
CA ASN A 28 88.26 -61.15 51.35
C ASN A 28 87.89 -61.18 49.86
N ARG A 29 88.45 -62.11 49.06
CA ARG A 29 88.31 -62.16 47.60
C ARG A 29 86.87 -62.08 47.13
N PHE A 30 85.98 -62.85 47.77
CA PHE A 30 84.57 -62.89 47.39
C PHE A 30 83.83 -61.60 47.75
N ASP A 31 84.11 -61.03 48.93
CA ASP A 31 83.48 -59.79 49.38
C ASP A 31 83.90 -58.60 48.51
N GLU A 32 85.18 -58.51 48.17
CA GLU A 32 85.71 -57.52 47.21
C GLU A 32 85.08 -57.70 45.83
N TYR A 33 84.98 -58.94 45.34
CA TYR A 33 84.32 -59.24 44.07
C TYR A 33 82.85 -58.80 44.07
N PHE A 34 82.07 -59.15 45.09
CA PHE A 34 80.66 -58.75 45.18
C PHE A 34 80.49 -57.25 45.33
N ALA A 35 81.35 -56.58 46.10
CA ALA A 35 81.37 -55.12 46.19
C ALA A 35 81.65 -54.48 44.82
N ALA A 36 82.63 -54.98 44.07
CA ALA A 36 82.93 -54.52 42.73
C ALA A 36 81.74 -54.72 41.77
N VAL A 37 81.11 -55.91 41.78
CA VAL A 37 79.92 -56.19 40.96
C VAL A 37 78.76 -55.25 41.31
N LYS A 38 78.53 -54.94 42.60
CA LYS A 38 77.51 -53.97 43.05
C LYS A 38 77.80 -52.57 42.50
N ILE A 39 79.03 -52.08 42.60
CA ILE A 39 79.42 -50.76 42.07
C ILE A 39 79.25 -50.73 40.56
N GLN A 40 79.73 -51.75 39.85
CA GLN A 40 79.65 -51.81 38.40
C GLN A 40 78.21 -51.89 37.88
N SER A 41 77.38 -52.75 38.48
CA SER A 41 75.97 -52.89 38.12
C SER A 41 75.19 -51.60 38.38
N TRP A 42 75.43 -50.94 39.53
CA TRP A 42 74.87 -49.63 39.83
C TRP A 42 75.28 -48.59 38.79
N PHE A 43 76.57 -48.49 38.45
CA PHE A 43 77.07 -47.54 37.46
C PHE A 43 76.48 -47.77 36.06
N ARG A 44 76.43 -49.03 35.60
CA ARG A 44 75.77 -49.40 34.32
C ARG A 44 74.31 -48.96 34.32
N GLY A 45 73.59 -49.18 35.44
CA GLY A 45 72.21 -48.74 35.61
C GLY A 45 72.05 -47.22 35.62
N VAL A 46 72.96 -46.47 36.24
CA VAL A 46 72.97 -44.99 36.21
C VAL A 46 73.21 -44.48 34.79
N LYS A 47 74.21 -45.03 34.09
CA LYS A 47 74.53 -44.67 32.70
C LYS A 47 73.33 -44.89 31.79
N TRP A 48 72.70 -46.06 31.86
CA TRP A 48 71.55 -46.39 31.02
C TRP A 48 70.33 -45.51 31.32
N ARG A 49 70.00 -45.29 32.60
CA ARG A 49 68.88 -44.41 32.98
C ARG A 49 69.09 -42.98 32.49
N LYS A 50 70.32 -42.46 32.55
CA LYS A 50 70.65 -41.13 32.00
C LYS A 50 70.43 -41.08 30.48
N GLN A 51 70.88 -42.11 29.76
CA GLN A 51 70.66 -42.21 28.31
C GLN A 51 69.17 -42.30 27.96
N LEU A 52 68.41 -43.14 28.66
CA LEU A 52 66.98 -43.29 28.43
C LEU A 52 66.22 -41.98 28.71
N LYS A 53 66.58 -41.26 29.78
CA LYS A 53 66.01 -39.94 30.07
C LYS A 53 66.27 -38.96 28.92
N TYR A 54 67.51 -38.89 28.42
CA TYR A 54 67.86 -38.05 27.28
C TYR A 54 67.04 -38.39 26.03
N LEU A 55 66.92 -39.68 25.68
CA LEU A 55 66.12 -40.13 24.55
C LEU A 55 64.64 -39.76 24.69
N ASN A 56 64.07 -39.93 25.89
CA ASN A 56 62.68 -39.56 26.19
C ASN A 56 62.45 -38.04 26.08
N GLU A 57 63.41 -37.23 26.54
CA GLU A 57 63.35 -35.77 26.38
C GLU A 57 63.39 -35.37 24.90
N CYS A 58 64.26 -35.98 24.10
CA CYS A 58 64.32 -35.77 22.65
C CYS A 58 63.01 -36.20 21.96
N ALA A 59 62.48 -37.38 22.29
CA ALA A 59 61.21 -37.86 21.76
C ALA A 59 60.06 -36.88 22.11
N THR A 60 60.01 -36.42 23.35
CA THR A 60 59.00 -35.43 23.80
C THR A 60 59.13 -34.11 23.04
N LYS A 61 60.37 -33.63 22.77
CA LYS A 61 60.61 -32.42 21.97
C LYS A 61 60.09 -32.56 20.53
N ILE A 62 60.32 -33.70 19.90
CA ILE A 62 59.81 -33.96 18.54
C ILE A 62 58.28 -34.01 18.57
N GLN A 63 57.71 -34.82 19.46
CA GLN A 63 56.27 -35.02 19.55
C GLN A 63 55.50 -33.72 19.86
N LYS A 64 55.97 -32.91 20.82
CA LYS A 64 55.31 -31.64 21.17
C LYS A 64 55.36 -30.65 20.00
N THR A 65 56.49 -30.60 19.29
CA THR A 65 56.66 -29.74 18.12
C THR A 65 55.73 -30.16 16.99
N TRP A 66 55.61 -31.47 16.74
CA TRP A 66 54.71 -32.02 15.75
C TRP A 66 53.23 -31.76 16.07
N ARG A 67 52.80 -32.04 17.31
CA ARG A 67 51.42 -31.74 17.76
C ARG A 67 51.10 -30.25 17.60
N GLY A 68 52.05 -29.38 17.94
CA GLY A 68 51.92 -27.93 17.73
C GLY A 68 51.81 -27.53 16.25
N TYR A 69 52.61 -28.14 15.37
CA TYR A 69 52.53 -27.92 13.92
C TYR A 69 51.17 -28.32 13.36
N MET A 70 50.68 -29.52 13.71
CA MET A 70 49.37 -30.02 13.29
C MET A 70 48.23 -29.12 13.78
N GLY A 71 48.29 -28.68 15.04
CA GLY A 71 47.33 -27.72 15.59
C GLY A 71 47.28 -26.41 14.80
N ARG A 72 48.45 -25.84 14.49
CA ARG A 72 48.55 -24.60 13.68
C ARG A 72 48.04 -24.79 12.25
N GLN A 73 48.31 -25.93 11.62
CA GLN A 73 47.77 -26.26 10.29
C GLN A 73 46.24 -26.35 10.30
N LYS A 74 45.66 -27.02 11.30
CA LYS A 74 44.20 -27.10 11.47
C LYS A 74 43.59 -25.72 11.70
N PHE A 75 44.19 -24.91 12.57
CA PHE A 75 43.72 -23.55 12.83
C PHE A 75 43.75 -22.67 11.58
N ARG A 76 44.86 -22.68 10.82
CA ARG A 76 44.96 -21.93 9.56
C ARG A 76 43.86 -22.30 8.58
N ARG A 77 43.57 -23.60 8.43
CA ARG A 77 42.48 -24.08 7.57
C ARG A 77 41.12 -23.54 8.03
N LEU A 78 40.79 -23.70 9.30
CA LEU A 78 39.52 -23.22 9.86
C LEU A 78 39.37 -21.69 9.75
N ALA A 79 40.46 -20.95 9.96
CA ALA A 79 40.45 -19.50 9.81
C ALA A 79 40.19 -19.07 8.34
N MET A 80 40.80 -19.78 7.38
CA MET A 80 40.56 -19.55 5.96
C MET A 80 39.12 -19.89 5.57
N GLU A 81 38.63 -21.05 5.98
CA GLU A 81 37.24 -21.47 5.74
C GLU A 81 36.24 -20.45 6.31
N LYS A 82 36.46 -19.96 7.53
CA LYS A 82 35.59 -18.94 8.14
C LYS A 82 35.61 -17.63 7.35
N LYS A 83 36.78 -17.17 6.91
CA LYS A 83 36.92 -15.97 6.08
C LYS A 83 36.17 -16.14 4.75
N ASP A 84 36.30 -17.30 4.10
CA ASP A 84 35.62 -17.60 2.85
C ASP A 84 34.10 -17.67 3.04
N GLN A 85 33.63 -18.23 4.15
CA GLN A 85 32.20 -18.23 4.51
C GLN A 85 31.64 -16.81 4.67
N GLU A 86 32.34 -15.94 5.38
CA GLU A 86 31.94 -14.53 5.56
C GLU A 86 31.90 -13.79 4.22
N TYR A 87 32.93 -13.98 3.38
CA TYR A 87 32.99 -13.38 2.06
C TYR A 87 31.88 -13.88 1.13
N ASN A 88 31.61 -15.19 1.12
CA ASN A 88 30.52 -15.79 0.35
C ASN A 88 29.15 -15.32 0.82
N LYS A 89 28.97 -15.12 2.13
CA LYS A 89 27.73 -14.55 2.70
C LYS A 89 27.51 -13.14 2.16
N MET A 90 28.52 -12.27 2.25
CA MET A 90 28.44 -10.90 1.72
C MET A 90 28.09 -10.88 0.23
N ARG A 91 28.73 -11.72 -0.58
CA ARG A 91 28.43 -11.84 -2.02
C ARG A 91 27.03 -12.34 -2.28
N ARG A 92 26.55 -13.32 -1.51
CA ARG A 92 25.19 -13.84 -1.62
C ARG A 92 24.17 -12.75 -1.31
N ASP A 93 24.36 -12.00 -0.23
CA ASP A 93 23.46 -10.92 0.17
C ASP A 93 23.39 -9.82 -0.91
N ALA A 94 24.55 -9.43 -1.45
CA ALA A 94 24.62 -8.50 -2.58
C ALA A 94 23.89 -9.04 -3.82
N ALA A 95 24.09 -10.32 -4.17
CA ALA A 95 23.41 -10.96 -5.29
C ALA A 95 21.88 -10.98 -5.10
N ILE A 96 21.40 -11.27 -3.88
CA ILE A 96 19.98 -11.24 -3.54
C ILE A 96 19.41 -9.83 -3.73
N MET A 97 20.13 -8.79 -3.32
CA MET A 97 19.69 -7.40 -3.49
C MET A 97 19.57 -6.99 -4.96
N ILE A 98 20.55 -7.38 -5.78
CA ILE A 98 20.52 -7.16 -7.23
C ILE A 98 19.33 -7.89 -7.85
N GLN A 99 19.17 -9.18 -7.53
CA GLN A 99 18.09 -10.01 -8.06
C GLN A 99 16.70 -9.51 -7.64
N LYS A 100 16.52 -9.14 -6.37
CA LYS A 100 15.28 -8.58 -5.83
C LYS A 100 14.90 -7.30 -6.56
N THR A 101 15.85 -6.38 -6.71
CA THR A 101 15.65 -5.10 -7.40
C THR A 101 15.29 -5.33 -8.86
N TRP A 102 16.02 -6.22 -9.55
CA TRP A 102 15.77 -6.57 -10.94
C TRP A 102 14.40 -7.21 -11.15
N LYS A 103 14.03 -8.21 -10.34
CA LYS A 103 12.71 -8.85 -10.40
C LYS A 103 11.58 -7.84 -10.19
N GLY A 104 11.77 -6.91 -9.26
CA GLY A 104 10.83 -5.81 -9.03
C GLY A 104 10.68 -4.90 -10.24
N TYR A 105 11.80 -4.45 -10.82
CA TYR A 105 11.81 -3.64 -12.05
C TYR A 105 11.14 -4.37 -13.21
N TYR A 106 11.53 -5.62 -13.48
CA TYR A 106 11.01 -6.42 -14.58
C TYR A 106 9.49 -6.59 -14.49
N SER A 107 8.98 -6.88 -13.29
CA SER A 107 7.53 -7.03 -13.06
C SER A 107 6.77 -5.76 -13.42
N ARG A 108 7.21 -4.61 -12.92
CA ARG A 108 6.58 -3.30 -13.15
C ARG A 108 6.69 -2.82 -14.60
N LYS A 109 7.70 -3.27 -15.34
CA LYS A 109 7.90 -2.87 -16.73
C LYS A 109 7.18 -3.76 -17.73
N TYR A 110 7.17 -5.07 -17.51
CA TYR A 110 6.77 -6.03 -18.55
C TYR A 110 5.60 -6.95 -18.17
N LYS A 111 5.25 -7.08 -16.89
CA LYS A 111 4.16 -7.98 -16.46
C LYS A 111 2.91 -7.24 -16.01
N HIS A 112 3.07 -6.20 -15.20
CA HIS A 112 1.95 -5.54 -14.51
C HIS A 112 2.06 -4.02 -14.61
N ASP A 113 1.08 -3.40 -15.26
CA ASP A 113 0.86 -1.96 -15.24
C ASP A 113 -0.25 -1.63 -14.25
N TYR A 114 0.16 -1.19 -13.06
CA TYR A 114 -0.74 -0.78 -11.99
C TYR A 114 -1.69 0.35 -12.40
N TYR A 115 -1.20 1.34 -13.14
CA TYR A 115 -2.00 2.50 -13.49
C TYR A 115 -3.05 2.15 -14.54
N ALA A 116 -2.69 1.33 -15.53
CA ALA A 116 -3.65 0.79 -16.48
C ALA A 116 -4.74 -0.04 -15.79
N GLN A 117 -4.37 -0.94 -14.87
CA GLN A 117 -5.34 -1.74 -14.12
C GLN A 117 -6.26 -0.86 -13.25
N LYS A 118 -5.69 0.14 -12.57
CA LYS A 118 -6.47 1.07 -11.74
C LYS A 118 -7.46 1.89 -12.57
N MET A 119 -7.03 2.37 -13.74
CA MET A 119 -7.89 3.08 -14.68
C MET A 119 -9.05 2.20 -15.17
N PHE A 120 -8.76 0.95 -15.52
CA PHE A 120 -9.77 -0.02 -15.93
C PHE A 120 -10.82 -0.28 -14.83
N LEU A 121 -10.38 -0.56 -13.60
CA LEU A 121 -11.29 -0.80 -12.47
C LEU A 121 -12.15 0.43 -12.15
N ASN A 122 -11.56 1.63 -12.19
CA ASN A 122 -12.32 2.87 -12.03
C ASN A 122 -13.35 3.05 -13.15
N GLY A 123 -13.00 2.69 -14.39
CA GLY A 123 -13.91 2.70 -15.53
C GLY A 123 -15.11 1.77 -15.33
N ILE A 124 -14.85 0.53 -14.87
CA ILE A 124 -15.91 -0.43 -14.50
C ILE A 124 -16.80 0.16 -13.41
N GLN A 125 -16.23 0.72 -12.35
CA GLN A 125 -16.99 1.26 -11.22
C GLN A 125 -17.90 2.42 -11.66
N LYS A 126 -17.38 3.34 -12.50
CA LYS A 126 -18.17 4.43 -13.08
C LYS A 126 -19.32 3.89 -13.93
N ARG A 127 -19.04 2.93 -14.83
CA ARG A 127 -20.07 2.33 -15.69
C ARG A 127 -21.14 1.60 -14.87
N HIS A 128 -20.73 0.87 -13.84
CA HIS A 128 -21.66 0.17 -12.96
C HIS A 128 -22.55 1.15 -12.18
N LYS A 129 -21.98 2.25 -11.67
CA LYS A 129 -22.75 3.31 -11.02
C LYS A 129 -23.79 3.91 -11.96
N ILE A 130 -23.43 4.22 -13.20
CA ILE A 130 -24.35 4.76 -14.22
C ILE A 130 -25.48 3.75 -14.51
N TYR A 131 -25.13 2.48 -14.72
CA TYR A 131 -26.11 1.42 -14.97
C TYR A 131 -27.13 1.27 -13.82
N ILE A 132 -26.67 1.30 -12.58
CA ILE A 132 -27.56 1.24 -11.40
C ILE A 132 -28.50 2.44 -11.38
N LEU A 133 -27.99 3.66 -11.62
CA LEU A 133 -28.80 4.87 -11.64
C LEU A 133 -29.88 4.81 -12.74
N GLU A 134 -29.52 4.38 -13.94
CA GLU A 134 -30.46 4.22 -15.06
C GLU A 134 -31.56 3.19 -14.72
N LYS A 135 -31.20 2.06 -14.10
CA LYS A 135 -32.16 1.04 -13.65
C LYS A 135 -33.11 1.57 -12.59
N LEU A 136 -32.61 2.37 -11.64
CA LEU A 136 -33.43 3.01 -10.61
C LEU A 136 -34.35 4.08 -11.19
N GLU A 137 -33.91 4.82 -12.20
CA GLU A 137 -34.74 5.82 -12.87
C GLU A 137 -35.89 5.17 -13.66
N LYS A 138 -35.59 4.11 -14.44
CA LYS A 138 -36.62 3.34 -15.15
C LYS A 138 -37.65 2.74 -14.20
N SER A 139 -37.23 2.17 -13.07
CA SER A 139 -38.17 1.60 -12.09
C SER A 139 -39.06 2.67 -11.45
N LYS A 140 -38.50 3.85 -11.15
CA LYS A 140 -39.29 5.00 -10.67
C LYS A 140 -40.31 5.45 -11.70
N GLN A 141 -39.92 5.52 -12.98
CA GLN A 141 -40.83 5.92 -14.06
C GLN A 141 -41.99 4.94 -14.20
N ILE A 142 -41.69 3.63 -14.25
CA ILE A 142 -42.71 2.57 -14.32
C ILE A 142 -43.65 2.64 -13.12
N ASN A 143 -43.13 2.84 -11.90
CA ASN A 143 -43.96 2.97 -10.71
C ASN A 143 -44.88 4.20 -10.76
N LEU A 144 -44.40 5.32 -11.33
CA LEU A 144 -45.20 6.52 -11.51
C LEU A 144 -46.29 6.32 -12.56
N GLU A 145 -45.97 5.73 -13.70
CA GLU A 145 -46.92 5.39 -14.76
C GLU A 145 -48.00 4.44 -14.24
N ASN A 146 -47.62 3.36 -13.55
CA ASN A 146 -48.56 2.44 -12.91
C ASN A 146 -49.49 3.14 -11.91
N LYS A 147 -48.97 4.13 -11.16
CA LYS A 147 -49.78 4.91 -10.21
C LYS A 147 -50.77 5.81 -10.93
N ILE A 148 -50.34 6.50 -12.00
CA ILE A 148 -51.22 7.33 -12.83
C ILE A 148 -52.30 6.48 -13.50
N ASP A 149 -51.94 5.32 -14.05
CA ASP A 149 -52.87 4.40 -14.68
C ASP A 149 -53.87 3.83 -13.66
N PHE A 150 -53.41 3.51 -12.45
CA PHE A 150 -54.28 3.08 -11.36
C PHE A 150 -55.28 4.18 -10.97
N GLU A 151 -54.82 5.41 -10.74
CA GLU A 151 -55.66 6.56 -10.42
C GLU A 151 -56.67 6.86 -11.55
N SER A 152 -56.22 6.81 -12.82
CA SER A 152 -57.08 6.99 -13.99
C SER A 152 -58.15 5.90 -14.09
N ASN A 153 -57.79 4.65 -13.81
CA ASN A 153 -58.75 3.55 -13.80
C ASN A 153 -59.77 3.68 -12.66
N GLN A 154 -59.34 4.09 -11.46
CA GLN A 154 -60.26 4.40 -10.36
C GLN A 154 -61.22 5.54 -10.73
N GLU A 155 -60.73 6.60 -11.37
CA GLU A 155 -61.56 7.71 -11.82
C GLU A 155 -62.58 7.27 -12.88
N LYS A 156 -62.17 6.42 -13.84
CA LYS A 156 -63.07 5.85 -14.85
C LYS A 156 -64.17 4.99 -14.22
N GLU A 157 -63.82 4.12 -13.28
CA GLU A 157 -64.81 3.27 -12.57
C GLU A 157 -65.76 4.12 -11.73
N LEU A 158 -65.24 5.13 -11.02
CA LEU A 158 -66.07 6.09 -10.28
C LEU A 158 -67.02 6.83 -11.23
N LYS A 159 -66.52 7.30 -12.37
CA LYS A 159 -67.35 7.97 -13.38
C LYS A 159 -68.47 7.04 -13.88
N LYS A 160 -68.15 5.78 -14.21
CA LYS A 160 -69.15 4.77 -14.64
C LYS A 160 -70.21 4.57 -13.55
N TYR A 161 -69.80 4.45 -12.30
CA TYR A 161 -70.71 4.34 -11.15
C TYR A 161 -71.63 5.56 -11.04
N CYS A 162 -71.08 6.78 -11.13
CA CYS A 162 -71.87 8.01 -11.05
C CYS A 162 -72.91 8.13 -12.17
N ILE A 163 -72.56 7.77 -13.41
CA ILE A 163 -73.49 7.81 -14.54
C ILE A 163 -74.60 6.77 -14.36
N LYS A 164 -74.25 5.54 -13.97
CA LYS A 164 -75.22 4.46 -13.73
C LYS A 164 -76.23 4.83 -12.64
N ASN A 165 -75.76 5.46 -11.57
CA ASN A 165 -76.55 5.80 -10.38
C ASN A 165 -77.10 7.23 -10.38
N HIS A 166 -77.17 7.90 -11.54
CA HIS A 166 -77.62 9.29 -11.64
C HIS A 166 -79.03 9.53 -11.10
N HIS A 167 -79.91 8.53 -11.24
CA HIS A 167 -81.29 8.55 -10.78
C HIS A 167 -81.43 8.55 -9.24
N LEU A 168 -80.38 8.19 -8.50
CA LEU A 168 -80.36 8.23 -7.03
C LEU A 168 -80.15 9.66 -6.49
N VAL A 169 -79.88 10.62 -7.38
CA VAL A 169 -79.85 12.04 -7.06
C VAL A 169 -81.26 12.61 -7.07
N GLY A 170 -81.57 13.40 -6.04
CA GLY A 170 -82.89 14.02 -5.87
C GLY A 170 -83.22 15.00 -6.98
N THR A 171 -84.52 15.15 -7.23
CA THR A 171 -85.06 16.19 -8.10
C THR A 171 -85.40 17.43 -7.28
N ASN A 172 -85.74 18.54 -7.93
CA ASN A 172 -86.12 19.77 -7.22
C ASN A 172 -87.31 19.59 -6.25
N MET A 173 -88.11 18.53 -6.44
CA MET A 173 -89.31 18.24 -5.64
C MET A 173 -89.04 17.22 -4.50
N ILE A 174 -88.07 16.31 -4.66
CA ILE A 174 -87.81 15.18 -3.75
C ILE A 174 -86.31 14.99 -3.56
N ASP A 175 -85.87 14.96 -2.31
CA ASP A 175 -84.48 14.68 -1.93
C ASP A 175 -84.06 13.25 -2.33
N GLY A 176 -82.83 13.11 -2.85
CA GLY A 176 -82.27 11.83 -3.28
C GLY A 176 -81.62 11.07 -2.14
N VAL A 177 -81.33 9.79 -2.37
CA VAL A 177 -80.73 8.87 -1.37
C VAL A 177 -79.40 9.39 -0.80
N TYR A 178 -78.63 10.14 -1.61
CA TYR A 178 -77.37 10.74 -1.20
C TYR A 178 -77.49 12.18 -0.63
N SER A 179 -78.71 12.74 -0.56
CA SER A 179 -78.99 14.08 -0.01
C SER A 179 -79.10 13.99 1.51
N SER A 180 -77.96 13.99 2.21
CA SER A 180 -77.91 13.89 3.67
C SER A 180 -77.13 15.05 4.29
N LYS A 181 -77.81 15.86 5.10
CA LYS A 181 -77.22 16.99 5.83
C LYS A 181 -76.26 16.56 6.94
N TYR A 182 -76.41 15.35 7.45
CA TYR A 182 -75.66 14.83 8.60
C TYR A 182 -74.46 13.93 8.20
N HIS A 183 -74.35 13.55 6.92
CA HIS A 183 -73.27 12.70 6.43
C HIS A 183 -72.49 13.36 5.28
N PRO A 184 -71.41 14.10 5.58
CA PRO A 184 -70.61 14.82 4.57
C PRO A 184 -70.07 13.94 3.44
N LYS A 185 -69.81 12.66 3.71
CA LYS A 185 -69.36 11.69 2.70
C LYS A 185 -70.43 11.41 1.65
N LEU A 186 -71.69 11.27 2.06
CA LEU A 186 -72.82 11.05 1.17
C LEU A 186 -73.11 12.31 0.35
N GLN A 187 -73.00 13.48 0.98
CA GLN A 187 -73.14 14.76 0.26
C GLN A 187 -72.07 14.94 -0.82
N LYS A 188 -70.80 14.62 -0.52
CA LYS A 188 -69.72 14.62 -1.54
C LYS A 188 -70.01 13.67 -2.70
N MET A 189 -70.56 12.49 -2.42
CA MET A 189 -70.99 11.55 -3.46
C MET A 189 -72.11 12.14 -4.32
N ASN A 190 -73.10 12.78 -3.70
CA ASN A 190 -74.19 13.47 -4.40
C ASN A 190 -73.65 14.54 -5.37
N ASP A 191 -72.71 15.36 -4.92
CA ASP A 191 -72.06 16.40 -5.73
C ASP A 191 -71.25 15.82 -6.90
N LEU A 192 -70.53 14.71 -6.66
CA LEU A 192 -69.80 13.98 -7.71
C LEU A 192 -70.73 13.40 -8.78
N ILE A 193 -71.85 12.78 -8.36
CA ILE A 193 -72.84 12.24 -9.30
C ILE A 193 -73.44 13.38 -10.13
N LYS A 194 -73.82 14.51 -9.52
CA LYS A 194 -74.29 15.71 -10.24
C LYS A 194 -73.24 16.23 -11.23
N TYR A 195 -71.99 16.32 -10.82
CA TYR A 195 -70.88 16.79 -11.65
C TYR A 195 -70.67 15.93 -12.90
N TYR A 196 -70.51 14.62 -12.73
CA TYR A 196 -70.27 13.70 -13.86
C TYR A 196 -71.46 13.61 -14.81
N ASN A 197 -72.70 13.60 -14.30
CA ASN A 197 -73.89 13.60 -15.17
C ASN A 197 -74.04 14.90 -15.96
N LYS A 198 -73.76 16.05 -15.34
CA LYS A 198 -73.74 17.34 -16.04
C LYS A 198 -72.67 17.34 -17.14
N MET A 199 -71.50 16.76 -16.89
CA MET A 199 -70.44 16.63 -17.89
C MET A 199 -70.86 15.72 -19.06
N GLU A 200 -71.49 14.58 -18.78
CA GLU A 200 -71.95 13.62 -19.78
C GLU A 200 -73.07 14.20 -20.66
N ASN A 201 -74.05 14.87 -20.04
CA ASN A 201 -75.11 15.59 -20.75
C ASN A 201 -74.56 16.71 -21.63
N LYS A 202 -73.54 17.46 -21.16
CA LYS A 202 -72.83 18.45 -21.98
C LYS A 202 -72.11 17.83 -23.18
N LYS A 203 -71.51 16.64 -23.03
CA LYS A 203 -70.86 15.92 -24.14
C LYS A 203 -71.88 15.46 -25.18
N SER A 204 -72.95 14.80 -24.74
CA SER A 204 -74.08 14.41 -25.60
C SER A 204 -74.66 15.62 -26.35
N MET A 205 -74.90 16.74 -25.66
CA MET A 205 -75.38 17.97 -26.28
C MET A 205 -74.39 18.59 -27.27
N ARG A 206 -73.08 18.49 -27.02
CA ARG A 206 -72.05 18.95 -27.98
C ARG A 206 -72.02 18.06 -29.23
N GLU A 207 -72.15 16.75 -29.08
CA GLU A 207 -72.23 15.81 -30.21
C GLU A 207 -73.49 16.02 -31.04
N ILE A 208 -74.64 16.23 -30.39
CA ILE A 208 -75.91 16.60 -31.04
C ILE A 208 -75.75 17.93 -31.79
N LYS A 209 -75.17 18.95 -31.16
CA LYS A 209 -74.88 20.24 -31.81
C LYS A 209 -73.91 20.09 -32.98
N LYS A 210 -72.88 19.23 -32.87
CA LYS A 210 -71.92 18.97 -33.96
C LYS A 210 -72.61 18.29 -35.14
N LYS A 211 -73.47 17.28 -34.89
CA LYS A 211 -74.32 16.64 -35.91
C LYS A 211 -75.30 17.62 -36.56
N MET A 212 -75.91 18.52 -35.79
CA MET A 212 -76.78 19.58 -36.31
C MET A 212 -76.01 20.62 -37.11
N LYS A 213 -74.82 21.02 -36.66
CA LYS A 213 -73.96 21.98 -37.37
C LYS A 213 -73.49 21.40 -38.72
N LEU A 214 -73.16 20.11 -38.77
CA LEU A 214 -72.85 19.40 -40.03
C LEU A 214 -74.02 19.39 -41.02
N LYS A 215 -75.27 19.39 -40.55
CA LYS A 215 -76.48 19.51 -41.40
C LYS A 215 -76.71 20.92 -41.94
N CYS A 216 -76.15 21.96 -41.32
CA CYS A 216 -76.33 23.36 -41.74
C CYS A 216 -75.12 23.94 -42.51
N ILE A 217 -74.09 23.13 -42.80
CA ILE A 217 -72.85 23.58 -43.49
C ILE A 217 -72.90 23.37 -45.02
N THR A 218 -73.98 22.80 -45.59
CA THR A 218 -74.15 22.74 -47.06
C THR A 218 -74.68 24.03 -47.70
N VAL A 219 -74.80 25.13 -46.94
CA VAL A 219 -74.96 26.46 -47.51
C VAL A 219 -73.59 27.11 -47.51
N GLU A 220 -73.01 27.23 -48.71
CA GLU A 220 -71.71 27.84 -48.96
C GLU A 220 -71.63 29.25 -48.37
N ASN A 221 -71.06 29.39 -47.17
CA ASN A 221 -70.54 30.67 -46.73
C ASN A 221 -69.27 30.96 -47.53
N LYS A 222 -69.43 31.73 -48.61
CA LYS A 222 -68.35 32.50 -49.23
C LYS A 222 -67.84 33.51 -48.21
N TYR A 223 -66.91 33.11 -47.36
CA TYR A 223 -66.11 34.05 -46.59
C TYR A 223 -65.15 34.73 -47.56
N SER A 224 -65.51 35.95 -47.95
CA SER A 224 -64.60 36.92 -48.52
C SER A 224 -63.37 37.06 -47.62
N ASN A 225 -62.19 36.97 -48.22
CA ASN A 225 -60.92 37.32 -47.57
C ASN A 225 -61.07 38.66 -46.84
N PRO A 226 -60.67 38.76 -45.55
CA PRO A 226 -60.68 40.05 -44.88
C PRO A 226 -59.67 40.98 -45.57
N THR A 227 -60.22 41.94 -46.31
CA THR A 227 -59.50 43.09 -46.85
C THR A 227 -59.10 44.03 -45.72
N LYS A 228 -57.81 44.39 -45.72
CA LYS A 228 -57.08 45.40 -44.94
C LYS A 228 -56.66 45.02 -43.50
N PRO A 229 -55.37 45.22 -43.14
CA PRO A 229 -54.90 45.05 -41.77
C PRO A 229 -55.59 46.07 -40.86
N PHE A 230 -56.11 45.60 -39.74
CA PHE A 230 -56.66 46.44 -38.68
C PHE A 230 -55.51 47.14 -37.96
N ASP A 231 -55.51 48.48 -37.90
CA ASP A 231 -54.53 49.25 -37.13
C ASP A 231 -54.75 49.02 -35.64
N PHE A 232 -53.89 48.20 -35.02
CA PHE A 232 -53.92 47.95 -33.59
C PHE A 232 -53.48 49.21 -32.84
N LYS A 233 -54.43 49.98 -32.27
CA LYS A 233 -54.12 51.07 -31.32
C LYS A 233 -53.82 50.49 -29.93
N GLY A 234 -52.57 50.11 -29.72
CA GLY A 234 -52.00 49.65 -28.45
C GLY A 234 -50.50 49.39 -28.58
N PRO A 235 -49.75 49.06 -27.50
CA PRO A 235 -48.30 48.84 -27.55
C PRO A 235 -47.90 47.53 -28.27
N PHE A 236 -48.81 46.94 -29.05
CA PHE A 236 -48.61 45.66 -29.73
C PHE A 236 -47.88 45.87 -31.06
N LYS A 237 -46.83 45.08 -31.28
CA LYS A 237 -46.05 45.11 -32.52
C LYS A 237 -46.90 44.59 -33.69
N ALA A 238 -46.72 45.18 -34.88
CA ALA A 238 -47.42 44.77 -36.09
C ALA A 238 -47.23 43.26 -36.39
N PRO A 239 -48.23 42.57 -36.97
CA PRO A 239 -48.16 41.12 -37.21
C PRO A 239 -46.92 40.66 -37.98
N SER A 240 -46.43 41.48 -38.93
CA SER A 240 -45.18 41.24 -39.68
C SER A 240 -43.95 41.23 -38.78
N VAL A 241 -43.87 42.16 -37.82
CA VAL A 241 -42.77 42.28 -36.85
C VAL A 241 -42.80 41.11 -35.86
N VAL A 242 -43.99 40.72 -35.40
CA VAL A 242 -44.16 39.55 -34.54
C VAL A 242 -43.75 38.27 -35.27
N PHE A 243 -44.14 38.12 -36.54
CA PHE A 243 -43.71 37.00 -37.38
C PHE A 243 -42.19 36.95 -37.51
N HIS A 244 -41.55 38.09 -37.80
CA HIS A 244 -40.10 38.17 -37.93
C HIS A 244 -39.38 37.85 -36.60
N LEU A 245 -39.89 38.32 -35.46
CA LEU A 245 -39.37 37.98 -34.14
C LEU A 245 -39.52 36.49 -33.80
N ARG A 246 -40.65 35.88 -34.19
CA ARG A 246 -40.92 34.46 -33.96
C ARG A 246 -40.00 33.54 -34.76
N HIS A 247 -39.55 34.00 -35.91
CA HIS A 247 -38.69 33.26 -36.83
C HIS A 247 -37.24 33.75 -36.87
N LYS A 248 -36.86 34.70 -36.01
CA LYS A 248 -35.47 35.15 -35.86
C LYS A 248 -34.63 34.00 -35.33
N LYS A 249 -33.57 33.61 -36.06
CA LYS A 249 -32.61 32.59 -35.61
C LYS A 249 -32.00 33.03 -34.29
N LEU A 250 -32.10 32.19 -33.27
CA LEU A 250 -31.49 32.44 -31.97
C LEU A 250 -29.97 32.30 -32.13
N GLU A 251 -29.23 33.34 -31.76
CA GLU A 251 -27.78 33.22 -31.61
C GLU A 251 -27.51 32.39 -30.35
N PRO A 252 -26.80 31.25 -30.46
CA PRO A 252 -26.46 30.46 -29.30
C PRO A 252 -25.65 31.31 -28.31
N THR A 253 -25.92 31.17 -27.02
CA THR A 253 -25.15 31.87 -25.98
C THR A 253 -23.68 31.46 -26.07
N LEU A 254 -22.77 32.31 -25.58
CA LEU A 254 -21.32 32.03 -25.60
C LEU A 254 -21.00 30.61 -25.10
N ARG A 255 -21.75 30.13 -24.09
CA ARG A 255 -21.65 28.80 -23.50
C ARG A 255 -22.03 27.64 -24.43
N VAL A 256 -22.86 27.90 -25.44
CA VAL A 256 -23.27 26.95 -26.49
C VAL A 256 -22.37 27.06 -27.73
N GLN A 257 -21.78 28.23 -27.98
CA GLN A 257 -20.82 28.44 -29.07
C GLN A 257 -19.44 27.85 -28.78
N THR A 258 -19.01 27.89 -27.52
CA THR A 258 -17.73 27.30 -27.10
C THR A 258 -17.87 25.80 -26.85
N ASP A 259 -16.93 25.01 -27.36
CA ASP A 259 -16.83 23.57 -27.05
C ASP A 259 -16.79 23.31 -25.53
N TYR A 260 -17.33 22.18 -25.10
CA TYR A 260 -17.37 21.77 -23.69
C TYR A 260 -15.97 21.74 -23.07
N PHE A 261 -14.95 21.39 -23.86
CA PHE A 261 -13.55 21.32 -23.45
C PHE A 261 -12.73 22.57 -23.82
N SER A 262 -13.39 23.68 -24.18
CA SER A 262 -12.68 24.90 -24.62
C SER A 262 -11.66 25.41 -23.61
N ILE A 263 -11.95 25.29 -22.31
CA ILE A 263 -11.05 25.70 -21.23
C ILE A 263 -9.85 24.75 -21.14
N GLU A 264 -10.09 23.44 -21.21
CA GLU A 264 -9.06 22.41 -21.20
C GLU A 264 -8.14 22.55 -22.43
N ASN A 265 -8.72 22.70 -23.62
CA ASN A 265 -8.00 22.90 -24.87
C ASN A 265 -7.16 24.18 -24.82
N ALA A 266 -7.69 25.28 -24.27
CA ALA A 266 -6.93 26.52 -24.09
C ALA A 266 -5.74 26.34 -23.12
N ARG A 267 -5.91 25.56 -22.04
CA ARG A 267 -4.82 25.23 -21.10
C ARG A 267 -3.74 24.38 -21.77
N GLU A 268 -4.12 23.40 -22.58
CA GLU A 268 -3.18 22.56 -23.32
C GLU A 268 -2.38 23.38 -24.33
N GLN A 269 -3.04 24.28 -25.07
CA GLN A 269 -2.38 25.19 -26.00
C GLN A 269 -1.40 26.12 -25.30
N LEU A 270 -1.76 26.66 -24.12
CA LEU A 270 -0.85 27.47 -23.30
C LEU A 270 0.38 26.67 -22.86
N LYS A 271 0.16 25.44 -22.36
CA LYS A 271 1.25 24.55 -21.93
C LYS A 271 2.19 24.18 -23.09
N MET A 272 1.64 23.98 -24.28
CA MET A 272 2.43 23.73 -25.49
C MET A 272 3.24 24.95 -25.92
N LYS A 273 2.67 26.16 -25.84
CA LYS A 273 3.41 27.40 -26.09
C LYS A 273 4.54 27.61 -25.07
N GLU A 274 4.27 27.35 -23.80
CA GLU A 274 5.28 27.46 -22.73
C GLU A 274 6.42 26.46 -22.95
N TYR A 275 6.09 25.22 -23.34
CA TYR A 275 7.09 24.21 -23.70
C TYR A 275 7.96 24.64 -24.90
N LEU A 276 7.35 25.21 -25.95
CA LEU A 276 8.12 25.75 -27.09
C LEU A 276 9.01 26.93 -26.71
N GLN A 277 8.66 27.68 -25.67
CA GLN A 277 9.44 28.82 -25.17
C GLN A 277 10.48 28.42 -24.10
N CYS A 278 10.50 27.17 -23.64
CA CYS A 278 11.53 26.69 -22.72
C CYS A 278 12.90 26.61 -23.42
N ILE A 279 13.80 27.53 -23.07
CA ILE A 279 15.20 27.54 -23.53
C ILE A 279 16.02 26.41 -22.86
N HIS A 280 15.53 25.86 -21.74
CA HIS A 280 16.24 24.83 -20.98
C HIS A 280 15.28 23.83 -20.31
N ASP A 281 15.54 22.53 -20.49
CA ASP A 281 14.83 21.40 -19.86
C ASP A 281 15.16 21.10 -18.39
N LYS A 282 16.20 21.68 -17.78
CA LYS A 282 16.49 21.40 -16.36
C LYS A 282 15.54 22.19 -15.50
N THR A 283 14.80 21.48 -14.65
CA THR A 283 14.05 22.08 -13.56
C THR A 283 15.02 22.89 -12.70
N PHE A 284 14.71 24.17 -12.50
CA PHE A 284 15.46 25.02 -11.57
C PHE A 284 15.24 24.48 -10.16
N ASN A 285 16.10 23.55 -9.75
CA ASN A 285 16.01 22.93 -8.45
C ASN A 285 16.60 23.92 -7.44
N PHE A 286 15.72 24.61 -6.70
CA PHE A 286 16.11 25.17 -5.41
C PHE A 286 16.55 24.01 -4.54
N LYS A 287 17.85 23.68 -4.54
CA LYS A 287 18.40 22.79 -3.52
C LYS A 287 18.11 23.48 -2.20
N LYS A 288 17.27 22.86 -1.37
CA LYS A 288 17.22 23.17 0.05
C LYS A 288 18.63 22.88 0.55
N ILE A 289 19.38 23.92 0.87
CA ILE A 289 20.70 23.77 1.49
C ILE A 289 20.40 23.00 2.78
N ASP A 290 20.90 21.78 2.89
CA ASP A 290 20.86 21.04 4.15
C ASP A 290 21.42 21.97 5.22
N SER A 291 20.73 22.08 6.35
CA SER A 291 21.14 22.94 7.45
C SER A 291 22.59 22.67 7.80
N LEU A 292 23.50 23.51 7.30
CA LEU A 292 24.90 23.46 7.65
C LEU A 292 24.97 23.62 9.16
N GLU A 293 25.61 22.66 9.84
CA GLU A 293 25.94 22.81 11.25
C GLU A 293 26.72 24.11 11.40
N TYR A 294 26.24 25.00 12.27
CA TYR A 294 26.89 26.30 12.47
C TYR A 294 28.28 26.08 13.07
N GLU A 295 29.32 26.20 12.25
CA GLU A 295 30.70 26.25 12.72
C GLU A 295 31.03 27.66 13.18
N SER A 296 31.33 27.81 14.47
CA SER A 296 31.81 29.07 15.04
C SER A 296 33.14 29.45 14.40
N GLN A 297 33.23 30.64 13.81
CA GLN A 297 34.50 31.15 13.29
C GLN A 297 35.54 31.25 14.42
N LEU A 298 36.77 30.77 14.17
CA LEU A 298 37.89 30.73 15.12
C LEU A 298 38.23 32.08 15.79
N HIS A 299 37.75 33.20 15.22
CA HIS A 299 38.05 34.55 15.69
C HIS A 299 36.90 35.25 16.44
N SER A 300 35.76 34.58 16.69
CA SER A 300 34.71 35.16 17.55
C SER A 300 34.96 34.85 19.03
N GLN A 301 36.05 35.37 19.59
CA GLN A 301 36.25 35.39 21.05
C GLN A 301 35.46 36.56 21.65
N PHE A 302 34.25 36.29 22.14
CA PHE A 302 33.51 37.25 22.98
C PHE A 302 33.57 36.80 24.44
N LYS A 303 33.86 37.75 25.33
CA LYS A 303 34.23 37.59 26.76
C LYS A 303 33.12 37.07 27.69
N TYR A 304 32.01 36.60 27.15
CA TYR A 304 30.87 36.07 27.91
C TYR A 304 30.62 34.63 27.46
N ASP A 305 31.32 33.71 28.11
CA ASP A 305 31.04 32.27 28.07
C ASP A 305 29.67 32.05 28.72
N ASP A 306 28.61 31.97 27.91
CA ASP A 306 27.38 31.18 28.18
C ASP A 306 26.31 31.46 27.10
N ARG A 307 26.64 31.17 25.84
CA ARG A 307 25.56 30.99 24.85
C ARG A 307 25.03 29.57 24.95
N LEU A 308 23.91 29.42 25.65
CA LEU A 308 23.05 28.24 25.60
C LEU A 308 22.89 27.79 24.13
N LYS A 309 23.16 26.52 23.84
CA LYS A 309 22.95 25.94 22.49
C LYS A 309 21.51 26.23 22.03
N TYR A 310 21.39 26.69 20.79
CA TYR A 310 20.09 26.89 20.14
C TYR A 310 19.28 25.59 20.21
N GLY A 311 18.06 25.64 20.76
CA GLY A 311 17.22 24.46 21.01
C GLY A 311 17.30 23.85 22.42
N SER A 312 17.99 24.48 23.38
CA SER A 312 17.89 24.05 24.79
C SER A 312 16.49 24.29 25.37
N LYS A 313 16.10 23.47 26.36
CA LYS A 313 14.76 23.41 27.01
C LYS A 313 14.16 24.77 27.43
N HIS A 314 14.97 25.81 27.57
CA HIS A 314 14.55 27.14 28.02
C HIS A 314 14.38 28.18 26.89
N PHE A 315 14.51 27.76 25.62
CA PHE A 315 14.38 28.66 24.47
C PHE A 315 13.11 28.39 23.67
N ARG A 316 12.05 29.15 24.00
CA ARG A 316 10.80 29.47 23.28
C ARG A 316 9.95 28.29 22.78
N TYR A 317 9.02 27.87 23.64
CA TYR A 317 7.71 27.34 23.25
C TYR A 317 6.72 28.51 23.31
N TYR A 318 6.17 28.92 22.16
CA TYR A 318 4.95 29.73 22.13
C TYR A 318 3.82 28.76 21.73
N GLU A 319 2.88 28.55 22.65
CA GLU A 319 1.58 27.96 22.33
C GLU A 319 0.74 29.03 21.64
N ASP A 320 0.41 28.83 20.37
CA ASP A 320 -0.64 29.59 19.71
C ASP A 320 -2.00 28.98 20.10
N GLN A 321 -2.89 29.85 20.60
CA GLN A 321 -4.33 29.62 20.81
C GLN A 321 -5.10 29.68 19.49
#